data_AF-A0A0R2TL26-F1
#
_entry.id   AF-A0A0R2TL26-F1
#
_cell.length_a   1.000
_cell.length_b   1.000
_cell.length_c   1.000
_cell.angle_alpha   90.00
_cell.angle_beta   90.00
_cell.angle_gamma   90.00
#
_symmetry.space_group_name_H-M   'P 1'
#
loop_
_entity.id
_entity.type
_entity.pdbx_description
1 polymer ?
#
loop_
_entity_poly.entity_id
_entity_poly.type
_entity_poly.pdbx_seq_one_letter_code
_entity_poly.pdbx_strand_id
1 'polypeptide(L)'
;MSSLIPLPTSFETATMRSGSSDNSLRGAGWGRPTTDKSQSQHDQLVTASREFEALYVTQFLKQARQSTLSDPLISEESSETFRSMMDSELARSSSSGLNLGIADAMVKQLSGTMTMPTRKAFKAQED
;
A
#
# COMPACT_ATOMS: atom_id res chain seq x y z
N MET A 1 -46.64 -4.70 -33.38
CA MET A 1 -45.48 -4.37 -34.23
C MET A 1 -44.24 -4.41 -33.33
N SER A 2 -43.50 -5.52 -33.31
CA SER A 2 -42.26 -5.64 -32.51
C SER A 2 -41.11 -5.00 -33.27
N SER A 3 -40.63 -3.84 -32.84
CA SER A 3 -39.38 -3.28 -33.34
C SER A 3 -38.20 -3.88 -32.58
N LEU A 4 -37.53 -4.78 -33.28
CA LEU A 4 -36.22 -5.37 -33.00
C LEU A 4 -35.19 -4.25 -32.75
N ILE A 5 -34.51 -4.26 -31.60
CA ILE A 5 -33.38 -3.37 -31.34
C ILE A 5 -32.12 -4.14 -31.79
N PRO A 6 -31.39 -3.69 -32.83
CA PRO A 6 -30.17 -4.38 -33.27
C PRO A 6 -29.02 -4.12 -32.29
N LEU A 7 -28.20 -5.15 -32.03
CA LEU A 7 -26.94 -4.99 -31.30
C LEU A 7 -25.90 -4.30 -32.20
N PRO A 8 -24.99 -3.46 -31.64
CA PRO A 8 -23.90 -2.88 -32.39
C PRO A 8 -22.86 -3.94 -32.76
N THR A 9 -22.82 -4.32 -34.04
CA THR A 9 -21.73 -5.09 -34.62
C THR A 9 -20.61 -4.15 -35.06
N SER A 10 -19.68 -3.84 -34.15
CA SER A 10 -18.25 -3.49 -34.37
C SER A 10 -17.67 -2.87 -33.10
N PHE A 11 -16.54 -3.37 -32.60
CA PHE A 11 -15.67 -2.60 -31.71
C PHE A 11 -14.68 -1.85 -32.59
N GLU A 12 -14.75 -0.52 -32.58
CA GLU A 12 -13.74 0.31 -33.24
C GLU A 12 -12.49 0.31 -32.34
N THR A 13 -11.36 -0.18 -32.85
CA THR A 13 -10.06 -0.03 -32.18
C THR A 13 -9.71 1.46 -32.21
N ALA A 14 -10.11 2.17 -31.16
CA ALA A 14 -9.65 3.51 -30.87
C ALA A 14 -8.14 3.45 -30.63
N THR A 15 -7.37 3.69 -31.69
CA THR A 15 -5.95 4.04 -31.56
C THR A 15 -5.87 5.39 -30.85
N MET A 16 -5.79 5.34 -29.52
CA MET A 16 -5.56 6.52 -28.69
C MET A 16 -4.13 7.00 -28.92
N ARG A 17 -4.05 8.05 -29.73
CA ARG A 17 -2.89 8.90 -29.94
C ARG A 17 -2.44 9.50 -28.61
N SER A 18 -1.23 9.13 -28.24
CA SER A 18 -0.36 9.80 -27.28
C SER A 18 -0.50 11.32 -27.34
N GLY A 19 -0.79 11.96 -26.21
CA GLY A 19 -0.74 13.40 -26.07
C GLY A 19 -1.28 13.93 -24.75
N SER A 20 -0.36 14.39 -23.91
CA SER A 20 -0.54 15.34 -22.81
C SER A 20 -1.05 14.82 -21.46
N SER A 21 -0.12 14.90 -20.51
CA SER A 21 -0.28 14.78 -19.07
C SER A 21 -1.09 15.95 -18.49
N ASP A 22 -2.35 15.71 -18.13
CA ASP A 22 -3.14 16.63 -17.32
C ASP A 22 -3.10 16.24 -15.83
N ASN A 23 -2.41 17.09 -15.07
CA ASN A 23 -2.24 17.02 -13.62
C ASN A 23 -3.41 17.74 -12.92
N SER A 24 -4.64 17.25 -13.08
CA SER A 24 -5.84 17.91 -12.53
C SER A 24 -6.58 17.12 -11.45
N LEU A 25 -6.04 15.99 -10.97
CA LEU A 25 -6.67 15.16 -9.92
C LEU A 25 -6.01 15.27 -8.53
N ARG A 26 -5.23 16.33 -8.30
CA ARG A 26 -4.64 16.68 -7.00
C ARG A 26 -5.66 17.41 -6.12
N GLY A 27 -6.70 16.72 -5.63
CA GLY A 27 -7.76 17.42 -4.86
C GLY A 27 -8.60 16.62 -3.88
N ALA A 28 -8.45 15.29 -3.79
CA ALA A 28 -9.15 14.51 -2.78
C ALA A 28 -8.17 14.15 -1.66
N GLY A 29 -8.40 14.66 -0.44
CA GLY A 29 -7.53 14.60 0.75
C GLY A 29 -7.23 13.21 1.34
N TRP A 30 -7.24 12.17 0.51
CA TRP A 30 -6.59 10.90 0.81
C TRP A 30 -5.16 11.01 0.28
N GLY A 31 -4.21 11.23 1.18
CA GLY A 31 -2.79 11.42 0.87
C GLY A 31 -2.20 10.24 0.11
N ARG A 32 -2.36 10.23 -1.22
CA ARG A 32 -1.67 9.29 -2.10
C ARG A 32 -0.18 9.62 -1.98
N PRO A 33 0.70 8.66 -1.67
CA PRO A 33 2.14 8.87 -1.76
C PRO A 33 2.41 9.38 -3.16
N THR A 34 2.94 10.59 -3.27
CA THR A 34 3.28 11.15 -4.57
C THR A 34 4.39 10.28 -5.11
N THR A 35 4.09 9.41 -6.07
CA THR A 35 5.12 8.66 -6.80
C THR A 35 5.99 9.69 -7.50
N ASP A 36 7.09 10.06 -6.86
CA ASP A 36 8.07 10.95 -7.45
C ASP A 36 8.76 10.20 -8.58
N LYS A 37 8.45 10.58 -9.82
CA LYS A 37 9.04 9.96 -11.01
C LYS A 37 10.57 10.13 -11.07
N SER A 38 11.17 10.98 -10.21
CA SER A 38 12.62 11.11 -10.08
C SER A 38 13.26 10.01 -9.23
N GLN A 39 12.49 9.36 -8.34
CA GLN A 39 12.99 8.28 -7.50
C GLN A 39 12.87 6.93 -8.20
N SER A 40 13.89 6.09 -8.03
CA SER A 40 13.85 4.74 -8.57
C SER A 40 12.63 3.99 -8.00
N GLN A 41 12.04 3.08 -8.79
CA GLN A 41 10.95 2.22 -8.32
C GLN A 41 11.34 1.48 -7.02
N HIS A 42 12.63 1.20 -6.84
CA HIS A 42 13.16 0.60 -5.63
C HIS A 42 13.08 1.52 -4.40
N ASP A 43 13.48 2.79 -4.52
CA ASP A 43 13.43 3.74 -3.40
C ASP A 43 11.99 4.01 -2.92
N GLN A 44 11.05 4.07 -3.88
CA GLN A 44 9.63 4.21 -3.57
C GLN A 44 9.09 2.97 -2.84
N LEU A 45 9.52 1.76 -3.23
CA LEU A 45 9.17 0.51 -2.56
C LEU A 45 9.75 0.45 -1.14
N VAL A 46 11.01 0.87 -0.94
CA VAL A 46 11.65 0.92 0.38
C VAL A 46 10.89 1.88 1.30
N THR A 47 10.55 3.06 0.81
CA THR A 47 9.81 4.06 1.59
C THR A 47 8.43 3.55 1.98
N ALA A 48 7.64 3.04 1.03
CA ALA A 48 6.32 2.48 1.30
C ALA A 48 6.36 1.28 2.26
N SER A 49 7.38 0.42 2.15
CA SER A 49 7.54 -0.76 3.01
C SER A 49 7.83 -0.37 4.47
N ARG A 50 8.62 0.70 4.68
CA ARG A 50 8.90 1.25 6.03
C ARG A 50 7.66 1.88 6.65
N GLU A 51 6.89 2.63 5.87
CA GLU A 51 5.63 3.21 6.33
C GLU A 51 4.61 2.15 6.72
N PHE A 52 4.53 1.06 5.94
CA PHE A 52 3.70 -0.08 6.26
C PHE A 52 4.09 -0.74 7.59
N GLU A 53 5.39 -0.96 7.82
CA GLU A 53 5.88 -1.55 9.07
C GLU A 53 5.49 -0.70 10.29
N ALA A 54 5.62 0.63 10.20
CA ALA A 54 5.22 1.53 11.28
C ALA A 54 3.71 1.44 11.60
N LEU A 55 2.86 1.40 10.57
CA LEU A 55 1.42 1.23 10.73
C LEU A 55 1.07 -0.15 11.30
N TYR A 56 1.74 -1.20 10.83
CA TYR A 56 1.56 -2.56 11.30
C TYR A 56 1.88 -2.68 12.79
N VAL A 57 3.04 -2.17 13.24
CA VAL A 57 3.43 -2.18 14.65
C VAL A 57 2.41 -1.44 15.51
N THR A 58 1.98 -0.26 15.06
CA THR A 58 0.95 0.53 15.76
C THR A 58 -0.35 -0.26 15.92
N GLN A 59 -0.82 -0.90 14.85
CA GLN A 59 -2.06 -1.68 14.87
C GLN A 59 -1.91 -2.97 15.69
N PHE A 60 -0.77 -3.65 15.60
CA PHE A 60 -0.46 -4.83 16.38
C PHE A 60 -0.47 -4.52 17.89
N LEU A 61 0.23 -3.46 18.31
CA LEU A 61 0.24 -2.99 19.70
C LEU A 61 -1.15 -2.55 20.18
N LYS A 62 -1.93 -1.90 19.31
CA LYS A 62 -3.32 -1.53 19.60
C LYS A 62 -4.20 -2.76 19.86
N GLN A 63 -4.10 -3.80 19.03
CA GLN A 63 -4.85 -5.04 19.21
C GLN A 63 -4.43 -5.79 20.48
N ALA A 64 -3.11 -5.87 20.74
CA ALA A 64 -2.59 -6.46 21.98
C ALA A 64 -3.18 -5.78 23.22
N ARG A 65 -3.24 -4.44 23.24
CA ARG A 65 -3.84 -3.65 24.33
C ARG A 65 -5.34 -3.89 24.47
N GLN A 66 -6.08 -3.94 23.35
CA GLN A 66 -7.52 -4.18 23.37
C GLN A 66 -7.86 -5.58 23.93
N SER A 67 -6.99 -6.57 23.71
CA SER A 67 -7.18 -7.94 24.20
C SER A 67 -6.88 -8.11 25.70
N THR A 68 -6.12 -7.22 26.33
CA THR A 68 -5.75 -7.32 27.76
C THR A 68 -6.63 -6.49 28.69
N LEU A 69 -7.51 -5.65 28.14
CA LEU A 69 -8.27 -4.62 28.87
C LEU A 69 -9.79 -4.80 28.70
N SER A 70 -10.26 -6.05 28.67
CA SER A 70 -11.66 -6.40 28.42
C SER A 70 -12.57 -6.33 29.65
N ASP A 71 -12.08 -5.89 30.81
CA ASP A 71 -12.90 -5.77 32.02
C ASP A 71 -13.36 -4.30 32.19
N PRO A 72 -14.65 -4.01 32.50
CA PRO A 72 -15.19 -2.64 32.64
C PRO A 72 -14.65 -1.84 33.84
N LEU A 73 -13.47 -2.17 34.36
CA LEU A 73 -12.92 -1.67 35.62
C LEU A 73 -12.35 -0.25 35.54
N ILE A 74 -12.30 0.36 34.36
CA ILE A 74 -11.71 1.68 34.15
C ILE A 74 -12.85 2.65 33.78
N SER A 75 -13.17 3.55 34.70
CA SER A 75 -14.21 4.57 34.50
C SER A 75 -13.85 5.49 33.32
N GLU A 76 -14.88 5.99 32.62
CA GLU A 76 -14.78 6.80 31.39
C GLU A 76 -13.73 7.94 31.51
N GLU A 77 -13.72 8.66 32.63
CA GLU A 77 -12.83 9.81 32.87
C GLU A 77 -11.37 9.41 33.17
N SER A 78 -11.18 8.31 33.88
CA SER A 78 -9.83 7.77 34.16
C SER A 78 -9.21 7.15 32.89
N SER A 79 -10.06 6.68 31.98
CA SER A 79 -9.65 6.05 30.73
C SER A 79 -8.98 7.03 29.76
N GLU A 80 -9.47 8.26 29.66
CA GLU A 80 -8.94 9.27 28.73
C GLU A 80 -7.57 9.78 29.19
N THR A 81 -7.42 9.98 30.50
CA THR A 81 -6.12 10.34 31.11
C THR A 81 -5.08 9.24 30.88
N PHE A 82 -5.47 7.97 31.09
CA PHE A 82 -4.59 6.82 30.83
C PHE A 82 -4.22 6.73 29.34
N ARG A 83 -5.19 6.92 28.43
CA ARG A 83 -4.96 6.95 26.98
C ARG A 83 -3.96 8.03 26.57
N SER A 84 -4.09 9.25 27.11
CA SER A 84 -3.20 10.38 26.82
C SER A 84 -1.76 10.14 27.30
N MET A 85 -1.58 9.62 28.52
CA MET A 85 -0.25 9.25 29.03
C MET A 85 0.38 8.12 28.21
N MET A 86 -0.42 7.13 27.85
CA MET A 86 0.00 5.99 27.03
C MET A 86 0.35 6.42 25.60
N ASP A 87 -0.39 7.37 25.01
CA ASP A 87 -0.09 7.94 23.69
C ASP A 87 1.22 8.75 23.72
N SER A 88 1.44 9.50 24.81
CA SER A 88 2.70 10.22 25.03
C SER A 88 3.91 9.27 25.08
N GLU A 89 3.77 8.11 25.74
CA GLU A 89 4.81 7.08 25.79
C GLU A 89 4.93 6.33 24.46
N LEU A 90 3.84 6.13 23.74
CA LEU A 90 3.86 5.56 22.40
C LEU A 90 4.59 6.48 21.42
N ALA A 91 4.31 7.78 21.43
CA ALA A 91 5.01 8.79 20.63
C ALA A 91 6.49 8.86 20.99
N ARG A 92 6.82 8.69 22.29
CA ARG A 92 8.20 8.59 22.75
C ARG A 92 8.89 7.32 22.24
N SER A 93 8.26 6.16 22.37
CA SER A 93 8.83 4.87 21.96
C SER A 93 8.85 4.67 20.44
N SER A 94 7.88 5.22 19.70
CA SER A 94 7.84 5.18 18.24
C SER A 94 9.00 5.96 17.62
N SER A 95 9.44 7.05 18.26
CA SER A 95 10.65 7.79 17.87
C SER A 95 11.92 6.94 17.95
N SER A 96 11.93 5.88 18.77
CA SER A 96 13.06 4.96 18.95
C SER A 96 13.02 3.77 17.98
N GLY A 97 11.93 3.60 17.21
CA GLY A 97 11.83 2.69 16.06
C GLY A 97 12.09 1.21 16.36
N LEU A 98 11.04 0.44 16.61
CA LEU A 98 11.11 -1.03 16.50
C LEU A 98 11.22 -1.42 15.02
N ASN A 99 12.42 -1.79 14.57
CA ASN A 99 12.62 -2.39 13.25
C ASN A 99 12.45 -3.91 13.35
N LEU A 100 11.38 -4.44 12.76
CA LEU A 100 11.05 -5.87 12.80
C LEU A 100 11.56 -6.61 11.56
N GLY A 101 12.18 -5.90 10.60
CA GLY A 101 12.66 -6.45 9.33
C GLY A 101 11.54 -6.77 8.34
N ILE A 102 10.30 -6.37 8.61
CA ILE A 102 9.15 -6.63 7.72
C ILE A 102 9.28 -5.77 6.46
N ALA A 103 9.73 -4.52 6.63
CA ALA A 103 9.99 -3.62 5.51
C ALA A 103 11.03 -4.22 4.54
N ASP A 104 12.13 -4.76 5.06
CA ASP A 104 13.19 -5.35 4.24
C ASP A 104 12.73 -6.63 3.54
N ALA A 105 11.93 -7.47 4.21
CA ALA A 105 11.34 -8.65 3.60
C ALA A 105 10.37 -8.28 2.48
N MET A 106 9.55 -7.23 2.66
CA MET A 106 8.63 -6.73 1.65
C MET A 106 9.37 -6.19 0.43
N VAL A 107 10.42 -5.39 0.64
CA VAL A 107 11.29 -4.91 -0.45
C VAL A 107 11.89 -6.08 -1.20
N LYS A 108 12.47 -7.07 -0.50
CA LYS A 108 13.10 -8.25 -1.13
C LYS A 108 12.11 -9.06 -1.96
N GLN A 109 10.90 -9.28 -1.45
CA GLN A 109 9.86 -10.03 -2.16
C GLN A 109 9.37 -9.25 -3.39
N LEU A 110 9.07 -7.96 -3.23
CA LEU A 110 8.48 -7.16 -4.28
C LEU A 110 9.50 -6.71 -5.35
N SER A 111 10.76 -6.53 -4.97
CA SER A 111 11.86 -6.27 -5.91
C SER A 111 12.31 -7.53 -6.65
N GLY A 112 12.34 -8.68 -5.96
CA GLY A 112 12.77 -9.96 -6.54
C GLY A 112 11.79 -10.56 -7.55
N THR A 113 10.50 -10.25 -7.42
CA THR A 113 9.45 -10.79 -8.33
C THR A 113 9.43 -10.08 -9.70
N MET A 114 10.26 -9.04 -9.91
CA MET A 114 10.32 -8.29 -11.17
C MET A 114 11.33 -8.85 -12.20
N THR A 115 12.04 -9.94 -11.91
CA THR A 115 12.81 -10.68 -12.93
C THR A 115 11.87 -11.64 -13.65
N MET A 116 11.30 -11.18 -14.76
CA MET A 116 10.64 -12.05 -15.74
C MET A 116 11.63 -13.13 -16.20
N PRO A 117 11.31 -14.43 -16.06
CA PRO A 117 12.13 -15.47 -16.65
C PRO A 117 12.05 -15.31 -18.17
N THR A 118 13.11 -14.79 -18.77
CA THR A 118 13.28 -14.80 -20.22
C THR A 118 13.40 -16.26 -20.65
N ARG A 119 12.26 -16.82 -21.09
CA ARG A 119 12.20 -18.17 -21.63
C ARG A 119 13.17 -18.22 -22.81
N LYS A 120 14.30 -18.94 -22.67
CA LYS A 120 15.18 -19.23 -23.80
C LYS A 120 14.32 -19.81 -24.92
N ALA A 121 14.34 -19.16 -26.09
CA ALA A 121 13.64 -19.67 -27.26
C ALA A 121 14.15 -21.09 -27.53
N PHE A 122 13.24 -22.06 -27.45
CA PHE A 122 13.52 -23.44 -27.77
C PHE A 122 13.86 -23.49 -29.26
N LYS A 123 15.14 -23.66 -29.60
CA LYS A 123 15.53 -24.00 -30.97
C LYS A 123 15.09 -25.44 -31.20
N ALA A 124 14.06 -25.62 -32.03
CA ALA A 124 13.81 -26.91 -32.64
C ALA A 124 15.05 -27.28 -33.46
N GLN A 125 15.67 -28.42 -33.12
CA GLN A 125 16.59 -29.10 -34.02
C GLN A 125 15.75 -29.59 -35.20
N GLU A 126 15.94 -28.95 -36.36
CA GLU A 126 15.62 -29.52 -37.67
C GLU A 126 16.53 -30.74 -37.90
N ASP A 127 15.90 -31.86 -38.27
CA ASP A 127 16.54 -32.98 -38.98
C ASP A 127 16.64 -32.66 -40.48
#